data_AF-A0A971ASY4-F1
#
_entry.id   AF-A0A971ASY4-F1
#
_cell.length_a   1.000
_cell.length_b   1.000
_cell.length_c   1.000
_cell.angle_alpha   90.00
_cell.angle_beta   90.00
_cell.angle_gamma   90.00
#
_symmetry.space_group_name_H-M   'P 1'
#
loop_
_entity.id
_entity.type
_entity.pdbx_description
1 polymer ?
#
loop_
_entity_poly.entity_id
_entity_poly.type
_entity_poly.pdbx_seq_one_letter_code
_entity_poly.pdbx_strand_id
1 'polypeptide(L)'
;MTANRPIHDAEAARLELLRFLAGEARERPIYKNSFLRGATSAFWEIPKLELERQGEAAPALDEANIRATLDWMRRRLDCGDFGQTALMRMLYRYTKSRLLSPALRAEIEQTAVDNIYWFDEPGEEHMCFCTENHQIIHHSNELLTAQLFPDRIFGNDGRGGRWHYEHAHAKIALWLEWRFRLGFSEWNSNCYYDEDLIALVNLSEYAEDADLRRRARLVIDLVLLHVALNSFRGTFGSTHGRTYTRFLLNPRREPTSVSSWVFWGQGSREDAMSIGATLLAASDYRIPPTIQAIALDQPAALENRERHSLNVEDALEHGIDPANPEHLGFFWGAQVWGHYLQNEVSYQLCPPKHNLYPRIKAAHDYYAECACTGAPFD
;
A
#
# COMPACT_ATOMS: atom_id res chain seq x y z
N MET A 1 28.91 24.74 -12.23
CA MET A 1 30.06 23.88 -11.88
C MET A 1 29.54 22.74 -11.03
N THR A 2 29.11 21.66 -11.69
CA THR A 2 28.64 20.44 -11.01
C THR A 2 29.86 19.70 -10.51
N ALA A 3 30.19 19.90 -9.22
CA ALA A 3 31.10 19.00 -8.54
C ALA A 3 30.55 17.58 -8.69
N ASN A 4 31.38 16.65 -9.20
CA ASN A 4 31.12 15.21 -9.24
C ASN A 4 30.80 14.75 -7.81
N ARG A 5 29.53 14.83 -7.39
CA ARG A 5 29.06 14.11 -6.22
C ARG A 5 29.14 12.64 -6.57
N PRO A 6 29.75 11.79 -5.72
CA PRO A 6 29.69 10.36 -5.95
C PRO A 6 28.23 9.93 -6.09
N ILE A 7 27.94 9.14 -7.11
CA ILE A 7 26.61 8.56 -7.31
C ILE A 7 26.29 7.76 -6.05
N HIS A 8 25.13 8.03 -5.45
CA HIS A 8 24.68 7.31 -4.26
C HIS A 8 24.55 5.82 -4.58
N ASP A 9 25.22 4.99 -3.79
CA ASP A 9 25.15 3.53 -3.92
C ASP A 9 23.88 3.02 -3.23
N ALA A 10 22.81 2.92 -4.02
CA ALA A 10 21.54 2.41 -3.52
C ALA A 10 21.63 0.95 -3.04
N GLU A 11 22.53 0.13 -3.60
CA GLU A 11 22.67 -1.28 -3.19
C GLU A 11 23.29 -1.38 -1.80
N ALA A 12 24.34 -0.60 -1.55
CA ALA A 12 24.94 -0.50 -0.22
C ALA A 12 23.93 0.04 0.80
N ALA A 13 23.17 1.09 0.45
CA ALA A 13 22.17 1.68 1.34
C ALA A 13 21.04 0.70 1.69
N ARG A 14 20.59 -0.12 0.74
CA ARG A 14 19.59 -1.18 0.99
C ARG A 14 20.09 -2.19 2.02
N LEU A 15 21.32 -2.70 1.86
CA LEU A 15 21.90 -3.64 2.81
C LEU A 15 22.08 -3.02 4.20
N GLU A 16 22.47 -1.73 4.25
CA GLU A 16 22.56 -0.97 5.50
C GLU A 16 21.19 -0.82 6.18
N LEU A 17 20.13 -0.53 5.43
CA LEU A 17 18.77 -0.49 6.00
C LEU A 17 18.35 -1.85 6.56
N LEU A 18 18.59 -2.94 5.83
CA LEU A 18 18.23 -4.29 6.29
C LEU A 18 18.95 -4.65 7.60
N ARG A 19 20.26 -4.38 7.69
CA ARG A 19 21.06 -4.61 8.92
C ARG A 19 20.55 -3.76 10.09
N PHE A 20 20.24 -2.50 9.83
CA PHE A 20 19.69 -1.60 10.85
C PHE A 20 18.35 -2.09 11.40
N LEU A 21 17.40 -2.43 10.52
CA LEU A 21 16.07 -2.89 10.93
C LEU A 21 16.12 -4.27 11.63
N ALA A 22 17.02 -5.16 11.19
CA ALA A 22 17.20 -6.48 11.80
C ALA A 22 17.80 -6.42 13.21
N GLY A 23 18.63 -5.41 13.50
CA GLY A 23 19.39 -5.29 14.74
C GLY A 23 19.13 -3.97 15.48
N GLU A 24 19.90 -2.94 15.14
CA GLU A 24 20.02 -1.68 15.90
C GLU A 24 18.69 -0.97 16.15
N ALA A 25 17.76 -1.01 15.20
CA ALA A 25 16.48 -0.33 15.28
C ALA A 25 15.64 -0.78 16.50
N ARG A 26 15.82 -2.02 16.97
CA ARG A 26 15.08 -2.60 18.11
C ARG A 26 15.28 -1.82 19.40
N GLU A 27 16.44 -1.19 19.57
CA GLU A 27 16.72 -0.38 20.75
C GLU A 27 16.25 1.08 20.62
N ARG A 28 15.84 1.48 19.42
CA ARG A 28 15.47 2.86 19.10
C ARG A 28 13.97 3.13 19.36
N PRO A 29 13.59 4.41 19.55
CA PRO A 29 12.19 4.81 19.70
C PRO A 29 11.30 4.38 18.53
N ILE A 30 11.83 4.30 17.30
CA ILE A 30 11.07 3.87 16.11
C ILE A 30 10.47 2.46 16.24
N TYR A 31 11.16 1.55 16.94
CA TYR A 31 10.65 0.22 17.22
C TYR A 31 9.69 0.23 18.42
N LYS A 32 10.12 0.86 19.51
CA LYS A 32 9.39 0.88 20.79
C LYS A 32 8.02 1.56 20.66
N ASN A 33 7.96 2.64 19.88
CA ASN A 33 6.79 3.47 19.63
C ASN A 33 6.07 3.13 18.32
N SER A 34 6.35 1.98 17.70
CA SER A 34 5.60 1.55 16.52
C SER A 34 4.10 1.50 16.88
N PHE A 35 3.34 2.44 16.30
CA PHE A 35 1.97 2.78 16.71
C PHE A 35 0.97 1.67 16.37
N LEU A 36 1.32 0.80 15.42
CA LEU A 36 0.49 -0.28 14.89
C LEU A 36 1.13 -1.65 15.19
N ARG A 37 1.39 -1.94 16.48
CA ARG A 37 1.78 -3.29 16.92
C ARG A 37 0.66 -4.27 16.54
N GLY A 38 0.98 -5.27 15.74
CA GLY A 38 0.01 -6.12 15.05
C GLY A 38 0.05 -5.87 13.54
N ALA A 39 -0.65 -4.83 13.06
CA ALA A 39 -0.77 -4.54 11.62
C ALA A 39 0.56 -4.41 10.85
N THR A 40 1.65 -3.97 11.49
CA THR A 40 2.96 -3.82 10.81
C THR A 40 4.06 -4.70 11.42
N SER A 41 3.73 -5.56 12.39
CA SER A 41 4.73 -6.28 13.17
C SER A 41 5.57 -7.25 12.32
N ALA A 42 4.94 -7.97 11.38
CA ALA A 42 5.66 -8.91 10.50
C ALA A 42 6.74 -8.25 9.62
N PHE A 43 6.65 -6.94 9.32
CA PHE A 43 7.67 -6.24 8.54
C PHE A 43 9.04 -6.20 9.24
N TRP A 44 9.09 -6.24 10.58
CA TRP A 44 10.33 -6.29 11.33
C TRP A 44 11.11 -7.60 11.15
N GLU A 45 10.45 -8.63 10.64
CA GLU A 45 11.03 -9.96 10.42
C GLU A 45 11.53 -10.15 8.97
N ILE A 46 11.04 -9.33 8.02
CA ILE A 46 11.48 -9.35 6.61
C ILE A 46 13.00 -9.10 6.47
N PRO A 47 13.61 -8.09 7.13
CA PRO A 47 15.05 -7.87 7.02
C PRO A 47 15.89 -9.08 7.44
N LYS A 48 15.46 -9.81 8.47
CA LYS A 48 16.18 -10.99 8.96
C LYS A 48 16.13 -12.14 7.96
N LEU A 49 14.96 -12.38 7.38
CA LEU A 49 14.77 -13.38 6.33
C LEU A 49 15.56 -13.03 5.07
N GLU A 50 15.59 -11.75 4.69
CA GLU A 50 16.36 -11.29 3.53
C GLU A 50 17.87 -11.43 3.75
N LEU A 51 18.38 -11.03 4.92
CA LEU A 51 19.79 -11.22 5.27
C LEU A 51 20.18 -12.70 5.24
N GLU A 52 19.37 -13.58 5.84
CA GLU A 52 19.63 -15.02 5.81
C GLU A 52 19.65 -15.57 4.37
N ARG A 53 18.70 -15.15 3.53
CA ARG A 53 18.63 -15.51 2.10
C ARG A 53 19.86 -15.05 1.33
N GLN A 54 20.42 -13.90 1.67
CA GLN A 54 21.64 -13.34 1.07
C GLN A 54 22.93 -13.96 1.62
N GLY A 55 22.85 -14.86 2.60
CA GLY A 55 24.02 -15.48 3.25
C GLY A 55 24.68 -14.57 4.29
N GLU A 56 24.04 -13.46 4.65
CA GLU A 56 24.48 -12.54 5.69
C GLU A 56 24.15 -13.06 7.09
N ALA A 57 24.84 -12.52 8.11
CA ALA A 57 24.52 -12.82 9.49
C ALA A 57 23.13 -12.26 9.83
N ALA A 58 22.19 -13.15 10.15
CA ALA A 58 20.81 -12.81 10.48
C ALA A 58 20.46 -13.24 11.92
N PRO A 59 19.83 -12.39 12.73
CA PRO A 59 19.30 -12.80 14.02
C PRO A 59 18.08 -13.73 13.84
N ALA A 60 17.72 -14.45 14.90
CA ALA A 60 16.51 -15.28 14.91
C ALA A 60 15.25 -14.42 14.71
N LEU A 61 14.21 -15.02 14.14
CA LEU A 61 12.91 -14.35 14.08
C LEU A 61 12.34 -14.18 15.48
N ASP A 62 11.60 -13.09 15.64
CA ASP A 62 10.69 -12.93 16.77
C ASP A 62 9.31 -13.37 16.31
N GLU A 63 8.98 -14.64 16.53
CA GLU A 63 7.70 -15.20 16.08
C GLU A 63 6.49 -14.49 16.72
N ALA A 64 6.67 -13.76 17.82
CA ALA A 64 5.60 -12.95 18.42
C ALA A 64 5.15 -11.83 17.47
N ASN A 65 6.04 -11.27 16.66
CA ASN A 65 5.67 -10.28 15.64
C ASN A 65 4.79 -10.89 14.55
N ILE A 66 5.09 -12.11 14.12
CA ILE A 66 4.31 -12.83 13.11
C ILE A 66 2.95 -13.21 13.69
N ARG A 67 2.91 -13.83 14.88
CA ARG A 67 1.64 -14.20 15.53
C ARG A 67 0.76 -13.01 15.87
N ALA A 68 1.34 -11.89 16.32
CA ALA A 68 0.59 -10.65 16.53
C ALA A 68 -0.06 -10.14 15.24
N THR A 69 0.61 -10.31 14.09
CA THR A 69 0.05 -9.97 12.77
C THR A 69 -1.10 -10.91 12.40
N LEU A 70 -0.92 -12.22 12.59
CA LEU A 70 -1.96 -13.23 12.34
C LEU A 70 -3.21 -12.99 13.20
N ASP A 71 -3.02 -12.69 14.48
CA ASP A 71 -4.12 -12.37 15.40
C ASP A 71 -4.84 -11.08 15.01
N TRP A 72 -4.11 -10.09 14.47
CA TRP A 72 -4.70 -8.85 13.94
C TRP A 72 -5.63 -9.12 12.76
N MET A 73 -5.17 -9.96 11.81
CA MET A 73 -5.96 -10.40 10.65
C MET A 73 -7.20 -11.20 11.07
N ARG A 74 -7.04 -12.18 11.96
CA ARG A 74 -8.17 -13.01 12.46
C ARG A 74 -9.27 -12.18 13.12
N ARG A 75 -8.88 -11.07 13.75
CA ARG A 75 -9.79 -10.10 14.39
C ARG A 75 -10.34 -9.05 13.43
N ARG A 76 -9.94 -9.09 12.15
CA ARG A 76 -10.41 -8.19 11.07
C ARG A 76 -10.28 -6.72 11.47
N LEU A 77 -9.12 -6.40 12.03
CA LEU A 77 -8.80 -5.03 12.45
C LEU A 77 -8.16 -4.27 11.29
N ASP A 78 -8.40 -2.97 11.25
CA ASP A 78 -7.81 -2.05 10.27
C ASP A 78 -6.30 -2.23 10.14
N CYS A 79 -5.82 -2.08 8.90
CA CYS A 79 -4.45 -2.39 8.46
C CYS A 79 -4.01 -3.86 8.61
N GLY A 80 -4.94 -4.82 8.79
CA GLY A 80 -4.63 -6.25 8.75
C GLY A 80 -4.08 -6.71 7.38
N ASP A 81 -4.52 -6.07 6.32
CA ASP A 81 -4.05 -6.19 4.94
C ASP A 81 -2.58 -5.75 4.77
N PHE A 82 -2.14 -4.75 5.53
CA PHE A 82 -0.73 -4.32 5.52
C PHE A 82 0.14 -5.48 6.02
N GLY A 83 -0.24 -6.04 7.17
CA GLY A 83 0.43 -7.17 7.78
C GLY A 83 0.44 -8.41 6.89
N GLN A 84 -0.69 -8.71 6.25
CA GLN A 84 -0.79 -9.80 5.28
C GLN A 84 0.22 -9.66 4.15
N THR A 85 0.51 -8.44 3.70
CA THR A 85 1.49 -8.21 2.63
C THR A 85 2.89 -8.69 2.99
N ALA A 86 3.33 -8.44 4.22
CA ALA A 86 4.60 -8.99 4.71
C ALA A 86 4.56 -10.52 4.75
N LEU A 87 3.44 -11.10 5.22
CA LEU A 87 3.27 -12.55 5.28
C LEU A 87 3.28 -13.21 3.90
N MET A 88 2.63 -12.60 2.89
CA MET A 88 2.66 -13.08 1.51
C MET A 88 4.10 -13.05 0.96
N ARG A 89 4.85 -11.98 1.22
CA ARG A 89 6.27 -11.95 0.86
C ARG A 89 7.05 -13.10 1.50
N MET A 90 6.76 -13.45 2.75
CA MET A 90 7.37 -14.61 3.41
C MET A 90 7.06 -15.93 2.72
N LEU A 91 5.82 -16.10 2.28
CA LEU A 91 5.41 -17.31 1.56
C LEU A 91 6.11 -17.45 0.21
N TYR A 92 6.24 -16.35 -0.55
CA TYR A 92 6.85 -16.35 -1.89
C TYR A 92 8.39 -16.34 -1.88
N ARG A 93 9.02 -15.43 -1.12
CA ARG A 93 10.46 -15.17 -1.22
C ARG A 93 11.32 -16.11 -0.38
N TYR A 94 10.80 -16.54 0.77
CA TYR A 94 11.58 -17.21 1.82
C TYR A 94 11.19 -18.68 2.00
N THR A 95 10.80 -19.35 0.92
CA THR A 95 10.40 -20.79 0.88
C THR A 95 11.46 -21.74 1.42
N LYS A 96 12.74 -21.39 1.29
CA LYS A 96 13.88 -22.18 1.73
C LYS A 96 14.53 -21.69 3.03
N SER A 97 13.95 -20.67 3.68
CA SER A 97 14.52 -20.11 4.90
C SER A 97 14.45 -21.12 6.05
N ARG A 98 15.55 -21.30 6.78
CA ARG A 98 15.54 -22.14 7.99
C ARG A 98 14.93 -21.42 9.18
N LEU A 99 14.78 -20.10 9.08
CA LEU A 99 14.22 -19.25 10.13
C LEU A 99 12.69 -19.33 10.18
N LEU A 100 12.05 -19.72 9.07
CA LEU A 100 10.61 -19.85 8.97
C LEU A 100 10.19 -21.32 9.08
N SER A 101 9.75 -21.74 10.26
CA SER A 101 9.39 -23.13 10.52
C SER A 101 8.19 -23.59 9.66
N PRO A 102 8.10 -24.88 9.30
CA PRO A 102 6.96 -25.42 8.55
C PRO A 102 5.61 -25.18 9.25
N ALA A 103 5.59 -25.23 10.59
CA ALA A 103 4.39 -24.97 11.37
C ALA A 103 3.93 -23.51 11.26
N LEU A 104 4.86 -22.56 11.36
CA LEU A 104 4.53 -21.14 11.22
C LEU A 104 4.12 -20.79 9.79
N ARG A 105 4.75 -21.40 8.78
CA ARG A 105 4.33 -21.30 7.38
C ARG A 105 2.88 -21.76 7.21
N ALA A 106 2.53 -22.95 7.69
CA ALA A 106 1.17 -23.46 7.60
C ALA A 106 0.14 -22.54 8.30
N GLU A 107 0.52 -21.93 9.43
CA GLU A 107 -0.32 -20.97 10.14
C GLU A 107 -0.60 -19.70 9.30
N ILE A 108 0.43 -19.20 8.62
CA ILE A 108 0.31 -18.06 7.70
C ILE A 108 -0.60 -18.41 6.52
N GLU A 109 -0.37 -19.56 5.87
CA GLU A 109 -1.15 -20.03 4.73
C GLU A 109 -2.63 -20.20 5.08
N GLN A 110 -2.93 -20.80 6.24
CA GLN A 110 -4.30 -20.98 6.69
C GLN A 110 -4.97 -19.64 6.99
N THR A 111 -4.28 -18.74 7.70
CA THR A 111 -4.84 -17.43 8.05
C THR A 111 -5.12 -16.58 6.79
N ALA A 112 -4.30 -16.69 5.75
CA ALA A 112 -4.53 -16.02 4.48
C ALA A 112 -5.75 -16.59 3.73
N VAL A 113 -5.91 -17.91 3.67
CA VAL A 113 -7.07 -18.54 3.00
C VAL A 113 -8.40 -18.29 3.74
N ASP A 114 -8.35 -18.10 5.06
CA ASP A 114 -9.53 -17.79 5.88
C ASP A 114 -9.81 -16.27 6.01
N ASN A 115 -8.94 -15.43 5.45
CA ASN A 115 -9.09 -13.98 5.58
C ASN A 115 -10.29 -13.44 4.79
N ILE A 116 -10.80 -12.28 5.22
CA ILE A 116 -11.72 -11.45 4.45
C ILE A 116 -10.92 -10.61 3.45
N TYR A 117 -11.30 -10.60 2.16
CA TYR A 117 -10.60 -9.81 1.14
C TYR A 117 -11.34 -8.54 0.74
N TRP A 118 -12.67 -8.53 0.81
CA TRP A 118 -13.48 -7.37 0.44
C TRP A 118 -14.64 -7.06 1.38
N PHE A 119 -15.15 -5.82 1.32
CA PHE A 119 -16.14 -5.31 2.28
C PHE A 119 -17.51 -5.99 2.20
N ASP A 120 -17.84 -6.54 1.03
CA ASP A 120 -19.12 -7.20 0.74
C ASP A 120 -19.14 -8.69 1.12
N GLU A 121 -17.99 -9.25 1.50
CA GLU A 121 -17.88 -10.60 2.03
C GLU A 121 -18.51 -10.72 3.44
N PRO A 122 -18.94 -11.91 3.88
CA PRO A 122 -19.68 -12.07 5.13
C PRO A 122 -18.86 -11.83 6.42
N GLY A 123 -19.60 -11.60 7.51
CA GLY A 123 -19.07 -11.43 8.86
C GLY A 123 -18.72 -9.99 9.23
N GLU A 124 -18.64 -9.75 10.54
CA GLU A 124 -18.25 -8.45 11.11
C GLU A 124 -16.80 -8.12 10.74
N GLU A 125 -16.50 -6.84 10.57
CA GLU A 125 -15.17 -6.34 10.23
C GLU A 125 -14.98 -4.93 10.82
N HIS A 126 -13.72 -4.57 11.06
CA HIS A 126 -13.31 -3.26 11.57
C HIS A 126 -12.16 -2.70 10.73
N MET A 127 -12.20 -2.92 9.42
CA MET A 127 -11.16 -2.61 8.46
C MET A 127 -11.52 -1.38 7.61
N CYS A 128 -10.51 -0.77 7.01
CA CYS A 128 -10.69 0.19 5.94
C CYS A 128 -10.53 -0.51 4.58
N PHE A 129 -11.58 -0.53 3.77
CA PHE A 129 -11.50 -1.00 2.37
C PHE A 129 -11.52 0.14 1.35
N CYS A 130 -11.86 1.35 1.79
CA CYS A 130 -12.27 2.43 0.88
C CYS A 130 -11.13 3.31 0.37
N THR A 131 -10.06 3.50 1.15
CA THR A 131 -8.96 4.40 0.76
C THR A 131 -8.12 3.81 -0.37
N GLU A 132 -7.45 4.67 -1.12
CA GLU A 132 -6.78 4.29 -2.36
C GLU A 132 -5.71 3.20 -2.16
N ASN A 133 -4.92 3.33 -1.09
CA ASN A 133 -3.88 2.36 -0.72
C ASN A 133 -4.47 1.01 -0.28
N HIS A 134 -5.50 1.01 0.57
CA HIS A 134 -6.12 -0.22 1.05
C HIS A 134 -6.70 -1.05 -0.10
N GLN A 135 -7.27 -0.40 -1.13
CA GLN A 135 -7.80 -1.11 -2.31
C GLN A 135 -6.73 -1.99 -2.98
N ILE A 136 -5.54 -1.44 -3.27
CA ILE A 136 -4.49 -2.23 -3.93
C ILE A 136 -3.87 -3.26 -2.98
N ILE A 137 -3.77 -2.94 -1.68
CA ILE A 137 -3.19 -3.85 -0.70
C ILE A 137 -4.10 -5.07 -0.53
N HIS A 138 -5.40 -4.88 -0.30
CA HIS A 138 -6.38 -5.97 -0.20
C HIS A 138 -6.36 -6.86 -1.43
N HIS A 139 -6.53 -6.29 -2.63
CA HIS A 139 -6.59 -7.11 -3.85
C HIS A 139 -5.24 -7.74 -4.20
N SER A 140 -4.10 -7.08 -3.91
CA SER A 140 -2.80 -7.73 -4.10
C SER A 140 -2.63 -8.96 -3.22
N ASN A 141 -3.08 -8.89 -1.96
CA ASN A 141 -3.06 -10.02 -1.04
C ASN A 141 -4.02 -11.13 -1.50
N GLU A 142 -5.20 -10.77 -1.99
CA GLU A 142 -6.18 -11.70 -2.55
C GLU A 142 -5.59 -12.46 -3.74
N LEU A 143 -5.07 -11.73 -4.74
CA LEU A 143 -4.46 -12.30 -5.94
C LEU A 143 -3.32 -13.26 -5.57
N LEU A 144 -2.39 -12.82 -4.72
CA LEU A 144 -1.22 -13.61 -4.37
C LEU A 144 -1.57 -14.83 -3.51
N THR A 145 -2.59 -14.74 -2.66
CA THR A 145 -3.09 -15.90 -1.89
C THR A 145 -3.78 -16.89 -2.83
N ALA A 146 -4.64 -16.40 -3.73
CA ALA A 146 -5.33 -17.19 -4.73
C ALA A 146 -4.38 -17.93 -5.69
N GLN A 147 -3.27 -17.29 -6.09
CA GLN A 147 -2.21 -17.91 -6.88
C GLN A 147 -1.52 -19.07 -6.16
N LEU A 148 -1.27 -18.94 -4.84
CA LEU A 148 -0.68 -20.04 -4.05
C LEU A 148 -1.66 -21.19 -3.85
N PHE A 149 -2.97 -20.90 -3.83
CA PHE A 149 -4.01 -21.84 -3.45
C PHE A 149 -5.19 -21.87 -4.45
N PRO A 150 -4.95 -22.11 -5.75
CA PRO A 150 -5.98 -21.95 -6.78
C PRO A 150 -7.15 -22.93 -6.62
N ASP A 151 -6.88 -24.11 -6.08
CA ASP A 151 -7.86 -25.19 -5.94
C ASP A 151 -8.43 -25.29 -4.50
N ARG A 152 -8.07 -24.38 -3.58
CA ARG A 152 -8.66 -24.32 -2.23
C ARG A 152 -9.96 -23.51 -2.25
N ILE A 153 -10.85 -23.87 -1.34
CA ILE A 153 -12.01 -23.05 -0.96
C ILE A 153 -11.57 -22.08 0.13
N PHE A 154 -11.86 -20.81 -0.06
CA PHE A 154 -11.54 -19.73 0.86
C PHE A 154 -12.58 -19.69 1.98
N GLY A 155 -12.10 -19.60 3.22
CA GLY A 155 -12.90 -19.89 4.40
C GLY A 155 -13.97 -18.84 4.69
N ASN A 156 -13.76 -17.60 4.25
CA ASN A 156 -14.65 -16.49 4.61
C ASN A 156 -15.95 -16.51 3.79
N ASP A 157 -15.87 -16.62 2.47
CA ASP A 157 -17.02 -16.49 1.57
C ASP A 157 -17.40 -17.80 0.84
N GLY A 158 -16.58 -18.85 0.99
CA GLY A 158 -16.79 -20.16 0.38
C GLY A 158 -16.47 -20.22 -1.11
N ARG A 159 -15.87 -19.19 -1.70
CA ARG A 159 -15.47 -19.18 -3.12
C ARG A 159 -14.12 -19.88 -3.31
N GLY A 160 -13.85 -20.31 -4.54
CA GLY A 160 -12.60 -21.00 -4.88
C GLY A 160 -11.46 -20.04 -5.16
N GLY A 161 -10.21 -20.47 -4.97
CA GLY A 161 -9.02 -19.66 -5.24
C GLY A 161 -8.98 -19.08 -6.66
N ARG A 162 -9.37 -19.86 -7.68
CA ARG A 162 -9.51 -19.33 -9.05
C ARG A 162 -10.51 -18.17 -9.18
N TRP A 163 -11.59 -18.16 -8.40
CA TRP A 163 -12.53 -17.04 -8.40
C TRP A 163 -11.88 -15.80 -7.79
N HIS A 164 -11.21 -15.94 -6.64
CA HIS A 164 -10.49 -14.84 -5.98
C HIS A 164 -9.39 -14.27 -6.86
N TYR A 165 -8.72 -15.13 -7.63
CA TYR A 165 -7.74 -14.68 -8.62
C TYR A 165 -8.37 -13.74 -9.64
N GLU A 166 -9.46 -14.16 -10.30
CA GLU A 166 -10.14 -13.34 -11.32
C GLU A 166 -10.73 -12.06 -10.74
N HIS A 167 -11.32 -12.14 -9.53
CA HIS A 167 -11.86 -10.99 -8.81
C HIS A 167 -10.77 -9.96 -8.54
N ALA A 168 -9.69 -10.36 -7.87
CA ALA A 168 -8.57 -9.49 -7.54
C ALA A 168 -7.88 -8.94 -8.80
N HIS A 169 -7.68 -9.77 -9.82
CA HIS A 169 -7.04 -9.38 -11.08
C HIS A 169 -7.77 -8.20 -11.72
N ALA A 170 -9.09 -8.31 -11.87
CA ALA A 170 -9.91 -7.24 -12.46
C ALA A 170 -9.79 -5.92 -11.68
N LYS A 171 -9.85 -5.98 -10.34
CA LYS A 171 -9.75 -4.80 -9.47
C LYS A 171 -8.36 -4.17 -9.52
N ILE A 172 -7.29 -4.97 -9.50
CA ILE A 172 -5.90 -4.49 -9.64
C ILE A 172 -5.69 -3.84 -11.00
N ALA A 173 -6.15 -4.48 -12.08
CA ALA A 173 -5.97 -3.96 -13.44
C ALA A 173 -6.60 -2.56 -13.58
N LEU A 174 -7.81 -2.39 -13.04
CA LEU A 174 -8.52 -1.12 -13.03
C LEU A 174 -7.83 -0.07 -12.14
N TRP A 175 -7.38 -0.48 -10.95
CA TRP A 175 -6.58 0.37 -10.06
C TRP A 175 -5.33 0.87 -10.79
N LEU A 176 -4.54 -0.01 -11.41
CA LEU A 176 -3.33 0.39 -12.14
C LEU A 176 -3.64 1.32 -13.32
N GLU A 177 -4.69 1.04 -14.08
CA GLU A 177 -5.12 1.84 -15.22
C GLU A 177 -5.44 3.29 -14.83
N TRP A 178 -6.15 3.50 -13.72
CA TRP A 178 -6.45 4.84 -13.20
C TRP A 178 -5.18 5.63 -12.88
N ARG A 179 -4.12 4.98 -12.34
CA ARG A 179 -2.87 5.66 -11.95
C ARG A 179 -2.13 6.17 -13.17
N PHE A 180 -2.11 5.38 -14.24
CA PHE A 180 -1.49 5.80 -15.50
C PHE A 180 -2.24 6.94 -16.18
N ARG A 181 -3.57 6.95 -16.13
CA ARG A 181 -4.39 7.93 -16.85
C ARG A 181 -4.65 9.21 -16.08
N LEU A 182 -4.81 9.10 -14.77
CA LEU A 182 -5.39 10.14 -13.92
C LEU A 182 -4.55 10.44 -12.67
N GLY A 183 -3.46 9.69 -12.44
CA GLY A 183 -2.67 9.83 -11.22
C GLY A 183 -3.38 9.25 -10.00
N PHE A 184 -3.11 9.82 -8.82
CA PHE A 184 -3.55 9.31 -7.53
C PHE A 184 -4.63 10.20 -6.93
N SER A 185 -5.64 9.61 -6.33
CA SER A 185 -6.59 10.34 -5.48
C SER A 185 -5.96 10.74 -4.15
N GLU A 186 -5.00 9.95 -3.63
CA GLU A 186 -4.22 10.27 -2.44
C GLU A 186 -2.87 10.89 -2.83
N TRP A 187 -2.88 11.84 -3.78
CA TRP A 187 -1.68 12.35 -4.44
C TRP A 187 -0.59 12.83 -3.50
N ASN A 188 0.65 12.55 -3.88
CA ASN A 188 1.85 12.93 -3.15
C ASN A 188 1.80 12.60 -1.64
N SER A 189 0.97 11.65 -1.20
CA SER A 189 0.85 11.32 0.22
C SER A 189 2.16 10.75 0.74
N ASN A 190 2.79 11.47 1.68
CA ASN A 190 4.08 11.10 2.26
C ASN A 190 4.03 9.87 3.18
N CYS A 191 2.83 9.39 3.51
CA CYS A 191 2.62 8.13 4.19
C CYS A 191 1.98 7.07 3.31
N TYR A 192 0.99 7.42 2.49
CA TYR A 192 0.25 6.41 1.72
C TYR A 192 1.00 5.93 0.48
N TYR A 193 1.92 6.70 -0.07
CA TYR A 193 2.86 6.16 -1.06
C TYR A 193 3.74 5.06 -0.47
N ASP A 194 4.08 5.12 0.83
CA ASP A 194 4.80 4.02 1.48
C ASP A 194 3.94 2.76 1.60
N GLU A 195 2.64 2.95 1.82
CA GLU A 195 1.65 1.88 1.92
C GLU A 195 1.36 1.28 0.53
N ASP A 196 1.12 2.07 -0.51
CA ASP A 196 0.96 1.59 -1.89
C ASP A 196 2.13 0.70 -2.34
N LEU A 197 3.36 1.11 -1.96
CA LEU A 197 4.58 0.41 -2.35
C LEU A 197 4.62 -1.04 -1.85
N ILE A 198 4.01 -1.39 -0.73
CA ILE A 198 4.05 -2.78 -0.23
C ILE A 198 3.34 -3.74 -1.19
N ALA A 199 2.18 -3.32 -1.70
CA ALA A 199 1.39 -4.08 -2.65
C ALA A 199 2.09 -4.14 -4.02
N LEU A 200 2.53 -2.98 -4.51
CA LEU A 200 3.16 -2.86 -5.83
C LEU A 200 4.46 -3.66 -5.92
N VAL A 201 5.29 -3.65 -4.87
CA VAL A 201 6.54 -4.44 -4.85
C VAL A 201 6.23 -5.93 -4.96
N ASN A 202 5.33 -6.45 -4.14
CA ASN A 202 4.97 -7.86 -4.19
C ASN A 202 4.32 -8.24 -5.54
N LEU A 203 3.42 -7.42 -6.07
CA LEU A 203 2.83 -7.65 -7.39
C LEU A 203 3.91 -7.67 -8.48
N SER A 204 4.87 -6.75 -8.47
CA SER A 204 5.93 -6.66 -9.47
C SER A 204 6.85 -7.89 -9.50
N GLU A 205 7.01 -8.58 -8.37
CA GLU A 205 7.87 -9.76 -8.25
C GLU A 205 7.10 -11.08 -8.42
N TYR A 206 5.87 -11.16 -7.92
CA TYR A 206 5.19 -12.43 -7.67
C TYR A 206 3.88 -12.64 -8.44
N ALA A 207 3.30 -11.61 -9.06
CA ALA A 207 2.13 -11.85 -9.91
C ALA A 207 2.51 -12.74 -11.11
N GLU A 208 1.74 -13.78 -11.40
CA GLU A 208 2.03 -14.67 -12.53
C GLU A 208 1.79 -13.96 -13.86
N ASP A 209 0.80 -13.07 -13.91
CA ASP A 209 0.50 -12.20 -15.05
C ASP A 209 1.67 -11.22 -15.30
N ALA A 210 2.26 -11.31 -16.50
CA ALA A 210 3.39 -10.49 -16.89
C ALA A 210 3.04 -9.01 -17.12
N ASP A 211 1.82 -8.70 -17.56
CA ASP A 211 1.36 -7.32 -17.74
C ASP A 211 1.10 -6.67 -16.39
N LEU A 212 0.46 -7.36 -15.43
CA LEU A 212 0.30 -6.86 -14.07
C LEU A 212 1.65 -6.59 -13.41
N ARG A 213 2.62 -7.51 -13.51
CA ARG A 213 3.98 -7.29 -12.99
C ARG A 213 4.62 -6.03 -13.57
N ARG A 214 4.54 -5.88 -14.89
CA ARG A 214 5.11 -4.75 -15.61
C ARG A 214 4.45 -3.45 -15.18
N ARG A 215 3.11 -3.40 -15.14
CA ARG A 215 2.35 -2.21 -14.72
C ARG A 215 2.62 -1.86 -13.26
N ALA A 216 2.62 -2.83 -12.35
CA ALA A 216 2.96 -2.57 -10.95
C ALA A 216 4.35 -1.94 -10.82
N ARG A 217 5.35 -2.46 -11.55
CA ARG A 217 6.69 -1.87 -11.57
C ARG A 217 6.72 -0.44 -12.11
N LEU A 218 5.98 -0.16 -13.19
CA LEU A 218 5.87 1.21 -13.73
C LEU A 218 5.19 2.16 -12.74
N VAL A 219 4.25 1.70 -11.93
CA VAL A 219 3.65 2.53 -10.87
C VAL A 219 4.64 2.75 -9.71
N ILE A 220 5.48 1.77 -9.35
CA ILE A 220 6.60 2.00 -8.40
C ILE A 220 7.51 3.11 -8.93
N ASP A 221 7.89 3.05 -10.22
CA ASP A 221 8.70 4.09 -10.86
C ASP A 221 8.00 5.45 -10.79
N LEU A 222 6.68 5.51 -11.04
CA LEU A 222 5.88 6.74 -10.98
C LEU A 222 5.82 7.33 -9.57
N VAL A 223 5.57 6.50 -8.55
CA VAL A 223 5.57 6.92 -7.14
C VAL A 223 6.92 7.50 -6.76
N LEU A 224 8.02 6.81 -7.07
CA LEU A 224 9.36 7.27 -6.73
C LEU A 224 9.79 8.50 -7.54
N LEU A 225 9.27 8.66 -8.76
CA LEU A 225 9.41 9.90 -9.54
C LEU A 225 8.69 11.08 -8.88
N HIS A 226 7.45 10.91 -8.40
CA HIS A 226 6.74 11.98 -7.67
C HIS A 226 7.48 12.37 -6.39
N VAL A 227 7.99 11.39 -5.63
CA VAL A 227 8.81 11.66 -4.45
C VAL A 227 10.08 12.42 -4.86
N ALA A 228 10.78 12.00 -5.92
CA ALA A 228 12.00 12.66 -6.40
C ALA A 228 11.75 14.12 -6.83
N LEU A 229 10.69 14.36 -7.61
CA LEU A 229 10.36 15.69 -8.16
C LEU A 229 9.99 16.70 -7.07
N ASN A 230 9.26 16.26 -6.04
CA ASN A 230 8.81 17.17 -4.99
C ASN A 230 9.63 17.04 -3.69
N SER A 231 10.82 16.43 -3.76
CA SER A 231 11.76 16.38 -2.64
C SER A 231 12.81 17.47 -2.71
N PHE A 232 13.00 18.20 -1.62
CA PHE A 232 14.09 19.16 -1.45
C PHE A 232 14.93 18.80 -0.23
N ARG A 233 16.23 18.52 -0.43
CA ARG A 233 17.20 18.18 0.63
C ARG A 233 16.71 17.08 1.60
N GLY A 234 16.06 16.04 1.05
CA GLY A 234 15.55 14.91 1.83
C GLY A 234 14.23 15.15 2.56
N THR A 235 13.47 16.18 2.18
CA THR A 235 12.10 16.45 2.66
C THR A 235 11.15 16.44 1.46
N PHE A 236 10.09 15.63 1.51
CA PHE A 236 9.06 15.59 0.47
C PHE A 236 8.09 16.78 0.66
N GLY A 237 8.51 17.96 0.19
CA GLY A 237 7.85 19.24 0.42
C GLY A 237 6.79 19.57 -0.62
N SER A 238 5.71 18.78 -0.67
CA SER A 238 4.60 18.95 -1.62
C SER A 238 3.28 19.28 -0.89
N THR A 239 2.24 19.63 -1.65
CA THR A 239 0.88 19.35 -1.20
C THR A 239 0.69 17.84 -1.09
N HIS A 240 -0.08 17.39 -0.10
CA HIS A 240 -0.42 15.98 0.08
C HIS A 240 -1.95 15.84 0.08
N GLY A 241 -2.51 14.97 -0.77
CA GLY A 241 -3.93 14.63 -0.73
C GLY A 241 -4.31 13.94 0.58
N ARG A 242 -3.34 13.23 1.19
CA ARG A 242 -3.45 12.62 2.52
C ARG A 242 -2.14 12.79 3.28
N THR A 243 -2.23 13.12 4.56
CA THR A 243 -1.08 13.12 5.47
C THR A 243 -1.56 13.19 6.92
N TYR A 244 -0.66 12.93 7.87
CA TYR A 244 -0.93 13.08 9.29
C TYR A 244 -0.18 14.29 9.84
N THR A 245 -0.77 14.98 10.82
CA THR A 245 -0.21 16.19 11.45
C THR A 245 1.25 16.02 11.88
N ARG A 246 1.62 14.84 12.40
CA ARG A 246 2.99 14.56 12.85
C ARG A 246 4.03 14.61 11.73
N PHE A 247 3.67 14.26 10.50
CA PHE A 247 4.57 14.27 9.35
C PHE A 247 4.74 15.68 8.80
N LEU A 248 3.67 16.48 8.82
CA LEU A 248 3.75 17.92 8.53
C LEU A 248 4.67 18.66 9.52
N LEU A 249 4.58 18.33 10.82
CA LEU A 249 5.38 18.97 11.86
C LEU A 249 6.85 18.52 11.86
N ASN A 250 7.13 17.29 11.40
CA ASN A 250 8.49 16.78 11.29
C ASN A 250 8.61 15.85 10.07
N PRO A 251 8.98 16.39 8.90
CA PRO A 251 9.09 15.62 7.67
C PRO A 251 10.14 14.51 7.73
N ARG A 252 11.13 14.58 8.64
CA ARG A 252 12.11 13.49 8.79
C ARG A 252 11.45 12.18 9.24
N ARG A 253 10.27 12.27 9.87
CA ARG A 253 9.49 11.13 10.38
C ARG A 253 8.50 10.57 9.36
N GLU A 254 8.38 11.14 8.17
CA GLU A 254 7.51 10.58 7.14
C GLU A 254 8.14 9.29 6.56
N PRO A 255 7.35 8.23 6.31
CA PRO A 255 7.91 6.98 5.79
C PRO A 255 8.66 7.12 4.46
N THR A 256 8.23 8.00 3.56
CA THR A 256 8.92 8.26 2.27
C THR A 256 10.33 8.84 2.43
N SER A 257 10.66 9.40 3.59
CA SER A 257 12.03 9.83 3.95
C SER A 257 13.01 8.65 3.96
N VAL A 258 12.55 7.45 4.36
CA VAL A 258 13.38 6.24 4.36
C VAL A 258 13.64 5.77 2.93
N SER A 259 12.62 5.74 2.07
CA SER A 259 12.76 5.43 0.64
C SER A 259 13.72 6.39 -0.06
N SER A 260 13.62 7.68 0.26
CA SER A 260 14.53 8.70 -0.26
C SER A 260 15.99 8.46 0.18
N TRP A 261 16.18 8.10 1.46
CA TRP A 261 17.49 7.76 2.00
C TRP A 261 18.09 6.54 1.29
N VAL A 262 17.28 5.50 1.05
CA VAL A 262 17.70 4.28 0.35
C VAL A 262 18.15 4.58 -1.08
N PHE A 263 17.37 5.34 -1.85
CA PHE A 263 17.63 5.47 -3.29
C PHE A 263 18.54 6.62 -3.69
N TRP A 264 18.64 7.70 -2.93
CA TRP A 264 19.50 8.84 -3.28
C TRP A 264 20.18 9.50 -2.06
N GLY A 265 20.21 8.83 -0.91
CA GLY A 265 21.03 9.23 0.24
C GLY A 265 20.55 10.49 0.97
N GLN A 266 19.35 11.00 0.64
CA GLN A 266 18.74 12.14 1.32
C GLN A 266 17.48 11.69 2.04
N GLY A 267 17.32 12.09 3.29
CA GLY A 267 16.24 11.62 4.17
C GLY A 267 16.81 11.05 5.46
N SER A 268 16.01 10.25 6.17
CA SER A 268 16.39 9.63 7.43
C SER A 268 15.86 8.21 7.55
N ARG A 269 16.76 7.26 7.81
CA ARG A 269 16.41 5.88 8.18
C ARG A 269 16.15 5.69 9.68
N GLU A 270 16.51 6.66 10.51
CA GLU A 270 16.48 6.53 11.98
C GLU A 270 15.23 7.12 12.62
N ASP A 271 14.52 8.00 11.90
CA ASP A 271 13.41 8.79 12.45
C ASP A 271 12.03 8.15 12.22
N ALA A 272 11.93 7.18 11.30
CA ALA A 272 10.69 6.48 10.96
C ALA A 272 10.93 5.01 10.59
N MET A 273 9.90 4.18 10.82
CA MET A 273 9.77 2.89 10.14
C MET A 273 9.01 3.12 8.83
N SER A 274 9.46 2.49 7.75
CA SER A 274 8.83 2.50 6.44
C SER A 274 8.65 1.07 5.95
N ILE A 275 7.40 0.67 5.76
CA ILE A 275 7.06 -0.69 5.32
C ILE A 275 7.35 -0.85 3.82
N GLY A 276 7.14 0.21 3.03
CA GLY A 276 7.47 0.28 1.62
C GLY A 276 8.99 0.19 1.38
N ALA A 277 9.79 1.04 2.05
CA ALA A 277 11.25 0.98 1.94
C ALA A 277 11.82 -0.36 2.43
N THR A 278 11.20 -0.97 3.44
CA THR A 278 11.59 -2.32 3.91
C THR A 278 11.42 -3.34 2.80
N LEU A 279 10.29 -3.37 2.10
CA LEU A 279 10.08 -4.32 0.99
C LEU A 279 10.94 -3.97 -0.22
N LEU A 280 11.10 -2.69 -0.55
CA LEU A 280 12.00 -2.24 -1.62
C LEU A 280 13.44 -2.68 -1.36
N ALA A 281 13.95 -2.52 -0.13
CA ALA A 281 15.29 -2.98 0.24
C ALA A 281 15.44 -4.51 0.19
N ALA A 282 14.34 -5.23 0.42
CA ALA A 282 14.30 -6.68 0.36
C ALA A 282 13.94 -7.25 -1.03
N SER A 283 13.75 -6.44 -2.07
CA SER A 283 13.29 -6.88 -3.40
C SER A 283 14.35 -6.86 -4.49
N ASP A 284 14.02 -7.32 -5.69
CA ASP A 284 14.87 -7.26 -6.86
C ASP A 284 14.64 -5.96 -7.67
N TYR A 285 13.75 -5.08 -7.21
CA TYR A 285 13.53 -3.76 -7.80
C TYR A 285 14.81 -2.91 -7.75
N ARG A 286 15.11 -2.21 -8.84
CA ARG A 286 16.21 -1.24 -8.93
C ARG A 286 15.67 0.05 -9.50
N ILE A 287 15.97 1.16 -8.83
CA ILE A 287 15.53 2.49 -9.25
C ILE A 287 16.14 2.84 -10.62
N PRO A 288 15.36 3.38 -11.56
CA PRO A 288 15.90 3.96 -12.78
C PRO A 288 16.92 5.07 -12.47
N PRO A 289 18.13 5.04 -13.08
CA PRO A 289 19.16 6.06 -12.83
C PRO A 289 18.69 7.49 -13.09
N THR A 290 17.75 7.68 -14.03
CA THR A 290 17.14 8.98 -14.32
C THR A 290 16.35 9.53 -13.14
N ILE A 291 15.57 8.69 -12.44
CA ILE A 291 14.80 9.14 -11.26
C ILE A 291 15.77 9.53 -10.12
N GLN A 292 16.81 8.73 -9.92
CA GLN A 292 17.86 9.05 -8.95
C GLN A 292 18.55 10.39 -9.29
N ALA A 293 18.85 10.64 -10.56
CA ALA A 293 19.44 11.90 -11.01
C ALA A 293 18.51 13.09 -10.77
N ILE A 294 17.20 12.96 -11.05
CA ILE A 294 16.19 13.99 -10.78
C ILE A 294 16.18 14.37 -9.29
N ALA A 295 16.15 13.37 -8.41
CA ALA A 295 16.17 13.60 -6.95
C ALA A 295 17.43 14.35 -6.50
N LEU A 296 18.57 14.13 -7.17
CA LEU A 296 19.86 14.70 -6.80
C LEU A 296 20.15 16.08 -7.44
N ASP A 297 19.46 16.45 -8.51
CA ASP A 297 19.71 17.69 -9.26
C ASP A 297 19.49 18.95 -8.40
N GLN A 298 18.42 18.96 -7.60
CA GLN A 298 18.13 19.99 -6.58
C GLN A 298 18.37 21.44 -7.09
N PRO A 299 17.72 21.86 -8.19
CA PRO A 299 17.90 23.18 -8.77
C PRO A 299 17.45 24.28 -7.79
N ALA A 300 17.90 25.51 -8.02
CA ALA A 300 17.53 26.66 -7.18
C ALA A 300 16.01 26.96 -7.23
N ALA A 301 15.36 26.62 -8.34
CA ALA A 301 13.92 26.68 -8.53
C ALA A 301 13.49 25.55 -9.48
N LEU A 302 12.30 24.99 -9.23
CA LEU A 302 11.66 23.97 -10.06
C LEU A 302 10.19 24.33 -10.19
N GLU A 303 9.66 24.33 -11.42
CA GLU A 303 8.23 24.34 -11.67
C GLU A 303 7.81 22.93 -12.10
N ASN A 304 7.00 22.28 -11.27
CA ASN A 304 6.44 20.97 -11.53
C ASN A 304 4.92 21.09 -11.68
N ARG A 305 4.37 20.59 -12.79
CA ARG A 305 2.93 20.65 -13.08
C ARG A 305 2.39 19.23 -13.15
N GLU A 306 1.59 18.86 -12.17
CA GLU A 306 1.00 17.54 -12.03
C GLU A 306 -0.53 17.62 -12.11
N ARG A 307 -1.18 16.59 -12.64
CA ARG A 307 -2.63 16.38 -12.53
C ARG A 307 -2.87 15.08 -11.78
N HIS A 308 -3.71 15.15 -10.77
CA HIS A 308 -4.05 14.02 -9.93
C HIS A 308 -5.55 13.97 -9.67
N SER A 309 -6.14 12.81 -9.91
CA SER A 309 -7.57 12.56 -9.81
C SER A 309 -8.40 13.48 -10.72
N LEU A 310 -9.72 13.49 -10.49
CA LEU A 310 -10.73 14.26 -11.22
C LEU A 310 -11.83 14.72 -10.25
N ASN A 311 -12.58 15.75 -10.63
CA ASN A 311 -13.88 15.98 -10.00
C ASN A 311 -14.85 14.87 -10.40
N VAL A 312 -15.89 14.64 -9.60
CA VAL A 312 -16.86 13.56 -9.86
C VAL A 312 -17.67 13.84 -11.12
N GLU A 313 -17.97 15.12 -11.37
CA GLU A 313 -18.69 15.61 -12.55
C GLU A 313 -17.92 15.36 -13.86
N ASP A 314 -16.60 15.48 -13.82
CA ASP A 314 -15.73 15.32 -14.99
C ASP A 314 -15.45 13.84 -15.29
N ALA A 315 -15.74 12.93 -14.34
CA ALA A 315 -15.31 11.53 -14.40
C ALA A 315 -15.83 10.80 -15.65
N LEU A 316 -17.08 11.05 -16.05
CA LEU A 316 -17.71 10.40 -17.20
C LEU A 316 -17.00 10.77 -18.52
N GLU A 317 -16.53 12.01 -18.67
CA GLU A 317 -15.76 12.46 -19.84
C GLU A 317 -14.42 11.72 -19.96
N HIS A 318 -13.90 11.25 -18.83
CA HIS A 318 -12.72 10.42 -18.74
C HIS A 318 -13.03 8.91 -18.72
N GLY A 319 -14.26 8.51 -19.05
CA GLY A 319 -14.67 7.10 -19.12
C GLY A 319 -14.79 6.42 -17.76
N ILE A 320 -14.92 7.19 -16.68
CA ILE A 320 -15.18 6.70 -15.33
C ILE A 320 -16.60 7.12 -14.96
N ASP A 321 -17.55 6.23 -15.16
CA ASP A 321 -18.95 6.44 -14.82
C ASP A 321 -19.20 6.29 -13.30
N PRO A 322 -19.69 7.33 -12.59
CA PRO A 322 -20.13 7.23 -11.20
C PRO A 322 -21.29 6.24 -10.97
N ALA A 323 -22.12 6.01 -11.98
CA ALA A 323 -23.22 5.06 -11.91
C ALA A 323 -22.76 3.60 -12.09
N ASN A 324 -21.50 3.34 -12.45
CA ASN A 324 -20.98 1.99 -12.67
C ASN A 324 -20.42 1.38 -11.36
N PRO A 325 -21.00 0.27 -10.85
CA PRO A 325 -20.49 -0.46 -9.68
C PRO A 325 -19.00 -0.81 -9.74
N GLU A 326 -18.48 -1.13 -10.93
CA GLU A 326 -17.06 -1.50 -11.08
C GLU A 326 -16.11 -0.32 -10.82
N HIS A 327 -16.60 0.91 -10.97
CA HIS A 327 -15.81 2.12 -10.75
C HIS A 327 -15.89 2.65 -9.31
N LEU A 328 -16.64 1.98 -8.42
CA LEU A 328 -16.82 2.39 -7.03
C LEU A 328 -15.50 2.73 -6.32
N GLY A 329 -14.47 1.90 -6.54
CA GLY A 329 -13.14 2.07 -5.95
C GLY A 329 -12.50 3.43 -6.28
N PHE A 330 -12.71 3.97 -7.49
CA PHE A 330 -12.16 5.27 -7.86
C PHE A 330 -12.68 6.38 -6.96
N PHE A 331 -14.00 6.44 -6.79
CA PHE A 331 -14.67 7.46 -5.99
C PHE A 331 -14.50 7.25 -4.49
N TRP A 332 -14.48 6.00 -4.04
CA TRP A 332 -14.22 5.68 -2.63
C TRP A 332 -12.79 6.05 -2.24
N GLY A 333 -11.81 5.81 -3.12
CA GLY A 333 -10.42 6.20 -2.92
C GLY A 333 -10.22 7.71 -2.81
N ALA A 334 -11.02 8.48 -3.56
CA ALA A 334 -11.10 9.95 -3.46
C ALA A 334 -11.96 10.46 -2.29
N GLN A 335 -12.51 9.57 -1.46
CA GLN A 335 -13.39 9.88 -0.34
C GLN A 335 -14.68 10.62 -0.69
N VAL A 336 -15.16 10.43 -1.91
CA VAL A 336 -16.38 11.05 -2.45
C VAL A 336 -17.53 10.04 -2.61
N TRP A 337 -17.56 9.00 -1.76
CA TRP A 337 -18.65 8.00 -1.68
C TRP A 337 -20.04 8.61 -1.39
N GLY A 338 -20.06 9.81 -0.80
CA GLY A 338 -21.28 10.55 -0.47
C GLY A 338 -21.68 11.56 -1.54
N HIS A 339 -20.99 11.65 -2.67
CA HIS A 339 -21.27 12.63 -3.72
C HIS A 339 -22.58 12.30 -4.45
N TYR A 340 -23.40 13.30 -4.82
CA TYR A 340 -24.74 13.06 -5.38
C TYR A 340 -24.76 12.17 -6.64
N LEU A 341 -23.74 12.27 -7.50
CA LEU A 341 -23.57 11.41 -8.67
C LEU A 341 -23.19 9.96 -8.34
N GLN A 342 -22.58 9.72 -7.17
CA GLN A 342 -22.01 8.42 -6.78
C GLN A 342 -22.82 7.72 -5.66
N ASN A 343 -23.58 8.49 -4.90
CA ASN A 343 -24.08 8.06 -3.60
C ASN A 343 -25.10 6.93 -3.72
N GLU A 344 -25.92 6.92 -4.77
CA GLU A 344 -26.88 5.85 -5.04
C GLU A 344 -26.17 4.49 -5.18
N VAL A 345 -25.13 4.41 -6.01
CA VAL A 345 -24.33 3.18 -6.18
C VAL A 345 -23.66 2.78 -4.87
N SER A 346 -23.12 3.76 -4.12
CA SER A 346 -22.51 3.49 -2.81
C SER A 346 -23.53 2.96 -1.82
N TYR A 347 -24.76 3.47 -1.81
CA TYR A 347 -25.84 3.03 -0.92
C TYR A 347 -26.31 1.61 -1.26
N GLN A 348 -26.42 1.29 -2.55
CA GLN A 348 -26.83 -0.05 -3.01
C GLN A 348 -25.78 -1.13 -2.70
N LEU A 349 -24.48 -0.80 -2.82
CA LEU A 349 -23.40 -1.77 -2.69
C LEU A 349 -22.81 -1.86 -1.29
N CYS A 350 -22.80 -0.78 -0.51
CA CYS A 350 -22.24 -0.79 0.83
C CYS A 350 -23.17 -1.56 1.78
N PRO A 351 -22.74 -2.69 2.36
CA PRO A 351 -23.59 -3.45 3.25
C PRO A 351 -23.75 -2.70 4.59
N PRO A 352 -24.90 -2.84 5.28
CA PRO A 352 -25.14 -2.18 6.58
C PRO A 352 -24.10 -2.46 7.67
N LYS A 353 -23.37 -3.57 7.56
CA LYS A 353 -22.29 -3.94 8.48
C LYS A 353 -21.04 -3.07 8.34
N HIS A 354 -20.83 -2.45 7.19
CA HIS A 354 -19.59 -1.73 6.89
C HIS A 354 -19.59 -0.35 7.55
N ASN A 355 -18.44 0.07 8.04
CA ASN A 355 -18.28 1.30 8.85
C ASN A 355 -18.70 2.61 8.13
N LEU A 356 -18.67 2.65 6.80
CA LEU A 356 -19.10 3.80 6.01
C LEU A 356 -20.61 3.87 5.81
N TYR A 357 -21.34 2.77 5.99
CA TYR A 357 -22.77 2.71 5.67
C TYR A 357 -23.60 3.81 6.34
N PRO A 358 -23.42 4.15 7.64
CA PRO A 358 -24.17 5.25 8.25
C PRO A 358 -23.97 6.60 7.56
N ARG A 359 -22.75 6.87 7.06
CA ARG A 359 -22.44 8.13 6.35
C ARG A 359 -23.01 8.14 4.94
N ILE A 360 -22.90 7.02 4.24
CA ILE A 360 -23.46 6.85 2.89
C ILE A 360 -24.98 6.98 2.93
N LYS A 361 -25.64 6.32 3.90
CA LYS A 361 -27.08 6.42 4.09
C LYS A 361 -27.52 7.85 4.43
N ALA A 362 -26.79 8.56 5.29
CA ALA A 362 -27.12 9.93 5.64
C ALA A 362 -27.09 10.86 4.41
N ALA A 363 -26.10 10.71 3.53
CA ALA A 363 -26.05 11.43 2.26
C ALA A 363 -27.22 11.05 1.33
N HIS A 364 -27.55 9.75 1.24
CA HIS A 364 -28.67 9.26 0.44
C HIS A 364 -30.01 9.85 0.89
N ASP A 365 -30.28 9.81 2.20
CA ASP A 365 -31.49 10.38 2.79
C ASP A 365 -31.57 11.90 2.53
N TYR A 366 -30.44 12.61 2.66
CA TYR A 366 -30.36 14.05 2.37
C TYR A 366 -30.71 14.39 0.92
N TYR A 367 -30.16 13.67 -0.06
CA TYR A 367 -30.47 13.91 -1.47
C TYR A 367 -31.92 13.54 -1.82
N ALA A 368 -32.46 12.48 -1.21
CA ALA A 368 -33.86 12.11 -1.37
C ALA A 368 -34.80 13.21 -0.83
N GLU A 369 -34.47 13.83 0.31
CA GLU A 369 -35.21 14.97 0.85
C GLU A 369 -35.11 16.20 -0.06
N CYS A 370 -33.92 16.51 -0.57
CA CYS A 370 -33.75 17.62 -1.50
C CYS A 370 -34.57 17.44 -2.78
N ALA A 371 -34.56 16.23 -3.36
CA ALA A 371 -35.37 15.89 -4.52
C ALA A 371 -36.89 15.99 -4.24
N CYS A 372 -37.34 15.61 -3.05
CA CYS A 372 -38.74 15.71 -2.64
C CYS A 372 -39.20 17.16 -2.44
N THR A 373 -38.33 18.01 -1.90
CA THR A 373 -38.62 19.41 -1.57
C THR A 373 -38.30 20.40 -2.69
N GLY A 374 -37.59 19.95 -3.73
CA GLY A 374 -37.04 20.82 -4.78
C GLY A 374 -35.90 21.72 -4.29
N ALA A 375 -35.27 21.37 -3.16
CA ALA A 375 -34.10 22.10 -2.66
C ALA A 375 -32.87 21.80 -3.53
N PRO A 376 -32.06 22.81 -3.87
CA PRO A 376 -30.78 22.58 -4.56
C PRO A 376 -29.78 21.92 -3.61
N PHE A 377 -28.89 21.09 -4.17
CA PHE A 377 -27.87 20.34 -3.43
C PHE A 377 -26.52 20.25 -4.17
N ASP A 378 -26.42 20.91 -5.32
CA ASP A 378 -25.23 21.03 -6.19
C ASP A 378 -24.48 22.36 -5.97
#